data_AF-A0A6I6WCF1-F1
#
_entry.id   AF-A0A6I6WCF1-F1
#
_cell.length_a   1.000
_cell.length_b   1.000
_cell.length_c   1.000
_cell.angle_alpha   90.00
_cell.angle_beta   90.00
_cell.angle_gamma   90.00
#
_symmetry.space_group_name_H-M   'P 1'
#
loop_
_entity.id
_entity.type
_entity.pdbx_description
1 polymer ?
#
loop_
_entity_poly.entity_id
_entity_poly.type
_entity_poly.pdbx_seq_one_letter_code
_entity_poly.pdbx_strand_id
1 'polypeptide(L)'
;MNHTRQVLRLTGSGPSRHKAFADAMAQVQRAAGERATGVCYRVEPVDLQVVSAVEHRWTERFLGLLFARTRSRFELTLRIEVRVAALDLDGLDFTLREERLTPLQHALHMR
;
A
#
# COMPACT_ATOMS: atom_id res chain seq x y z
N MET A 1 -4.17 -23.02 2.92
CA MET A 1 -3.95 -21.56 3.03
C MET A 1 -4.91 -20.89 2.07
N ASN A 2 -5.85 -20.09 2.56
CA ASN A 2 -6.85 -19.47 1.69
C ASN A 2 -6.18 -18.32 0.93
N HIS A 3 -6.07 -18.49 -0.39
CA HIS A 3 -5.56 -17.47 -1.29
C HIS A 3 -6.73 -16.89 -2.07
N THR A 4 -6.98 -15.60 -1.89
CA THR A 4 -8.03 -14.90 -2.63
C THR A 4 -7.38 -14.12 -3.75
N ARG A 5 -7.88 -14.28 -4.98
CA ARG A 5 -7.50 -13.44 -6.11
C ARG A 5 -8.39 -12.22 -6.15
N GLN A 6 -7.78 -11.05 -6.32
CA GLN A 6 -8.50 -9.78 -6.39
C GLN A 6 -7.92 -8.94 -7.53
N VAL A 7 -8.79 -8.21 -8.22
CA VAL A 7 -8.37 -7.24 -9.25
C VAL A 7 -8.48 -5.84 -8.67
N LEU A 8 -7.36 -5.12 -8.67
CA LEU A 8 -7.25 -3.75 -8.20
C LEU A 8 -7.09 -2.81 -9.39
N ARG A 9 -7.71 -1.64 -9.33
CA ARG A 9 -7.45 -0.53 -10.25
C ARG A 9 -6.88 0.61 -9.44
N LEU A 10 -5.61 0.94 -9.69
CA LEU A 10 -4.86 1.93 -8.93
C LEU A 10 -4.33 3.00 -9.87
N THR A 11 -4.37 4.25 -9.42
CA THR A 11 -3.78 5.37 -10.14
C THR A 11 -2.64 5.94 -9.31
N GLY A 12 -1.45 6.02 -9.90
CA GLY A 12 -0.30 6.66 -9.31
C GLY A 12 0.16 7.85 -10.13
N SER A 13 0.75 8.85 -9.49
CA SER A 13 1.25 10.05 -10.18
C SER A 13 2.63 10.46 -9.68
N GLY A 14 3.40 11.14 -10.53
CA GLY A 14 4.73 11.59 -10.14
C GLY A 14 5.45 12.42 -11.19
N PRO A 15 6.57 13.07 -10.83
CA PRO A 15 7.35 13.89 -11.76
C PRO A 15 8.17 13.05 -12.76
N SER A 16 8.21 11.72 -12.59
CA SER A 16 8.82 10.79 -13.53
C SER A 16 7.95 9.54 -13.67
N ARG A 17 8.12 8.81 -14.78
CA ARG A 17 7.44 7.54 -15.04
C ARG A 17 7.62 6.54 -13.88
N HIS A 18 8.85 6.38 -13.39
CA HIS A 18 9.17 5.51 -12.27
C HIS A 18 8.48 5.93 -10.98
N LYS A 19 8.39 7.24 -10.70
CA LYS A 19 7.71 7.74 -9.50
C LYS A 19 6.20 7.52 -9.58
N ALA A 20 5.58 7.72 -10.74
CA ALA A 20 4.15 7.43 -10.93
C ALA A 20 3.84 5.93 -10.74
N PHE A 21 4.71 5.04 -11.25
CA PHE A 21 4.59 3.60 -11.03
C PHE A 21 4.76 3.22 -9.54
N ALA A 22 5.81 3.73 -8.89
CA ALA A 22 6.07 3.46 -7.48
C ALA A 22 4.90 3.94 -6.59
N ASP A 23 4.34 5.12 -6.89
CA ASP A 23 3.17 5.67 -6.22
C ASP A 23 1.92 4.78 -6.39
N ALA A 24 1.69 4.21 -7.58
CA ALA A 24 0.61 3.26 -7.80
C ALA A 24 0.83 1.95 -7.01
N MET A 25 2.05 1.41 -7.02
CA MET A 25 2.39 0.16 -6.34
C MET A 25 2.36 0.28 -4.81
N ALA A 26 2.72 1.44 -4.25
CA ALA A 26 2.63 1.71 -2.82
C ALA A 26 1.20 1.56 -2.27
N GLN A 27 0.19 1.75 -3.13
CA GLN A 27 -1.22 1.63 -2.76
C GLN A 27 -1.73 0.17 -2.75
N VAL A 28 -0.99 -0.79 -3.32
CA VAL A 28 -1.43 -2.18 -3.49
C VAL A 28 -1.74 -2.86 -2.16
N GLN A 29 -0.82 -2.76 -1.19
CA GLN A 29 -0.98 -3.41 0.12
C GLN A 29 -2.26 -2.95 0.83
N ARG A 30 -2.49 -1.64 0.86
CA ARG A 30 -3.67 -1.03 1.47
C ARG A 30 -4.95 -1.43 0.74
N ALA A 31 -4.98 -1.30 -0.58
CA ALA A 31 -6.16 -1.61 -1.38
C ALA A 31 -6.54 -3.11 -1.35
N ALA A 32 -5.55 -4.00 -1.24
CA ALA A 32 -5.78 -5.43 -1.02
C ALA A 32 -6.30 -5.72 0.40
N GLY A 33 -5.76 -5.02 1.41
CA GLY A 33 -6.18 -5.14 2.80
C GLY A 33 -7.63 -4.73 3.04
N GLU A 34 -8.06 -3.61 2.46
CA GLU A 34 -9.44 -3.09 2.57
C GLU A 34 -10.52 -4.08 2.07
N ARG A 35 -10.16 -5.03 1.20
CA ARG A 35 -11.08 -6.01 0.60
C ARG A 35 -10.95 -7.42 1.16
N ALA A 36 -10.00 -7.64 2.06
CA ALA A 36 -9.76 -8.96 2.64
C ALA A 36 -10.59 -9.14 3.92
N THR A 37 -11.04 -10.37 4.14
CA THR A 37 -11.63 -10.81 5.42
C THR A 37 -10.51 -11.35 6.30
N GLY A 38 -10.19 -10.64 7.38
CA GLY A 38 -9.09 -10.96 8.28
C GLY A 38 -7.83 -10.13 8.05
N VAL A 39 -6.74 -10.49 8.75
CA VAL A 39 -5.46 -9.76 8.70
C VAL A 39 -4.60 -10.25 7.53
N CYS A 40 -4.39 -9.37 6.56
CA CYS A 40 -3.48 -9.62 5.43
C CYS A 40 -2.02 -9.67 5.88
N TYR A 41 -1.35 -10.80 5.60
CA TYR A 41 0.09 -10.95 5.86
C TYR A 41 0.92 -11.09 4.58
N ARG A 42 0.29 -11.37 3.43
CA ARG A 42 0.98 -11.43 2.14
C ARG A 42 0.07 -10.93 1.02
N VAL A 43 0.60 -10.03 0.20
CA VAL A 43 -0.01 -9.57 -1.04
C VAL A 43 1.02 -9.72 -2.15
N GLU A 44 0.68 -10.49 -3.17
CA GLU A 44 1.56 -10.80 -4.30
C GLU A 44 0.90 -10.35 -5.60
N PRO A 45 1.49 -9.40 -6.35
CA PRO A 45 1.05 -9.07 -7.69
C PRO A 45 1.33 -10.24 -8.64
N VAL A 46 0.30 -10.73 -9.33
CA VAL A 46 0.38 -11.88 -10.25
C VAL A 46 0.37 -11.41 -11.71
N ASP A 47 -0.45 -10.42 -12.02
CA ASP A 47 -0.53 -9.81 -13.35
C ASP A 47 -0.68 -8.30 -13.24
N LEU A 48 -0.18 -7.59 -14.25
CA LEU A 48 -0.20 -6.13 -14.30
C LEU A 48 -0.46 -5.65 -15.73
N GLN A 49 -1.49 -4.81 -15.86
CA GLN A 49 -1.90 -4.23 -17.13
C GLN A 49 -1.99 -2.70 -17.00
N VAL A 50 -1.44 -1.99 -17.97
CA VAL A 50 -1.55 -0.54 -18.04
C VAL A 50 -2.90 -0.19 -18.67
N VAL A 51 -3.75 0.50 -17.93
CA VAL A 51 -5.06 0.97 -18.40
C VAL A 51 -4.97 2.36 -19.00
N SER A 52 -4.17 3.24 -18.39
CA SER A 52 -3.94 4.61 -18.87
C SER A 52 -2.54 5.06 -18.51
N ALA A 53 -1.91 5.82 -19.40
CA ALA A 53 -0.62 6.47 -19.17
C ALA A 53 -0.68 7.87 -19.79
N VAL A 54 -0.64 8.90 -18.94
CA VAL A 54 -0.79 10.31 -19.36
C VAL A 54 0.44 11.11 -18.91
N GLU A 55 1.00 11.91 -19.83
CA GLU A 55 2.02 12.91 -19.52
C GLU A 55 1.41 14.30 -19.65
N HIS A 56 1.31 15.01 -18.54
CA HIS A 56 0.99 16.43 -18.51
C HIS A 56 2.27 17.22 -18.58
N ARG A 57 2.43 18.07 -19.62
CA ARG A 57 3.60 18.92 -19.79
C ARG A 57 3.20 20.39 -19.76
N TRP A 58 3.91 21.20 -18.99
CA TRP A 58 3.70 22.64 -18.93
C TRP A 58 5.03 23.38 -18.81
N THR A 59 5.04 24.61 -19.29
CA THR A 59 6.20 25.50 -19.19
C THR A 59 5.94 26.48 -18.06
N GLU A 60 6.75 26.39 -17.01
CA GLU A 60 6.74 27.38 -15.94
C GLU A 60 7.66 28.53 -16.36
N ARG A 61 7.12 29.77 -16.34
CA ARG A 61 7.91 30.98 -16.51
C ARG A 61 8.13 31.58 -15.12
N PHE A 62 9.32 31.43 -14.57
CA PHE A 62 9.67 32.10 -13.33
C PHE A 62 9.70 33.62 -13.59
N LEU A 63 9.04 34.42 -12.74
CA LEU A 63 9.00 35.90 -12.82
C LEU A 63 8.72 36.47 -14.23
N GLY A 64 7.81 35.86 -14.99
CA GLY A 64 7.28 36.40 -16.24
C GLY A 64 8.22 36.39 -17.46
N LEU A 65 9.55 36.35 -17.30
CA LEU A 65 10.50 36.51 -18.41
C LEU A 65 11.76 35.64 -18.34
N LEU A 66 12.11 35.08 -17.17
CA LEU A 66 13.44 34.50 -16.95
C LEU A 66 13.31 33.03 -16.50
N PHE A 67 14.00 32.14 -17.21
CA PHE A 67 14.07 30.69 -16.94
C PHE A 67 12.79 29.88 -17.23
N ALA A 68 12.39 29.83 -18.50
CA ALA A 68 11.38 28.88 -18.95
C ALA A 68 11.83 27.44 -18.66
N ARG A 69 11.21 26.79 -17.67
CA ARG A 69 11.47 25.39 -17.33
C ARG A 69 10.28 24.55 -17.76
N THR A 70 10.54 23.57 -18.63
CA THR A 70 9.54 22.55 -18.93
C THR A 70 9.46 21.58 -17.76
N ARG A 71 8.26 21.40 -17.21
CA ARG A 71 7.96 20.32 -16.26
C ARG A 71 7.00 19.33 -16.89
N SER A 72 7.14 18.09 -16.46
CA SER A 72 6.22 17.01 -16.79
C SER A 72 5.70 16.37 -15.50
N ARG A 73 4.43 15.95 -15.52
CA ARG A 73 3.81 15.08 -14.53
C ARG A 73 3.26 13.88 -15.25
N PHE A 74 3.54 12.72 -14.72
CA PHE A 74 3.07 11.44 -15.23
C PHE A 74 1.95 10.95 -14.33
N GLU A 75 0.88 10.47 -14.95
CA GLU A 75 -0.22 9.78 -14.30
C GLU A 75 -0.34 8.40 -14.96
N LEU A 76 -0.41 7.36 -14.12
CA LEU A 76 -0.42 5.98 -14.54
C LEU A 76 -1.57 5.26 -13.84
N THR A 77 -2.52 4.75 -14.61
CA THR A 77 -3.59 3.88 -14.11
C THR A 77 -3.27 2.44 -14.46
N LEU A 78 -3.20 1.59 -13.44
CA LEU A 78 -2.87 0.17 -13.53
C LEU A 78 -4.06 -0.68 -13.11
N ARG A 79 -4.28 -1.77 -13.84
CA ARG A 79 -5.10 -2.90 -13.43
C ARG A 79 -4.15 -3.99 -12.97
N ILE A 80 -4.23 -4.37 -11.70
CA ILE A 80 -3.30 -5.32 -11.08
C ILE A 80 -4.13 -6.48 -10.53
N GLU A 81 -3.81 -7.71 -10.94
CA GLU A 81 -4.31 -8.90 -10.30
C GLU A 81 -3.37 -9.26 -9.14
N VAL A 82 -3.93 -9.35 -7.94
CA VAL A 82 -3.18 -9.69 -6.73
C VAL A 82 -3.70 -10.98 -6.11
N ARG A 83 -2.78 -11.76 -5.57
CA ARG A 83 -3.06 -12.89 -4.68
C ARG A 83 -2.86 -12.41 -3.25
N VAL A 84 -3.93 -12.50 -2.47
CA VAL A 84 -3.96 -12.09 -1.06
C VAL A 84 -3.99 -13.33 -0.18
N ALA A 85 -3.14 -13.36 0.84
CA ALA A 85 -3.24 -14.31 1.94
C ALA A 85 -3.58 -13.55 3.22
N ALA A 86 -4.69 -13.93 3.84
CA ALA A 86 -5.19 -13.36 5.07
C ALA A 86 -5.33 -14.46 6.14
N LEU A 87 -5.18 -14.06 7.40
CA LEU A 87 -5.48 -14.87 8.56
C LEU A 87 -6.75 -14.32 9.20
N ASP A 88 -7.75 -15.17 9.36
CA ASP A 88 -8.91 -14.83 10.17
C ASP A 88 -8.52 -14.93 11.65
N LEU A 89 -8.59 -13.81 12.37
CA LEU A 89 -8.28 -13.75 13.80
C LEU A 89 -9.50 -14.09 14.66
N ASP A 90 -10.72 -13.88 14.15
CA ASP A 90 -11.94 -14.06 14.91
C ASP A 90 -12.23 -15.56 15.13
N GLY A 91 -11.75 -16.41 14.21
CA GLY A 91 -11.80 -17.86 14.33
C GLY A 91 -10.62 -18.49 15.12
N LEU A 92 -9.76 -17.70 15.75
CA LEU A 92 -8.64 -18.24 16.53
C LEU A 92 -9.02 -18.50 17.98
N ASP A 93 -8.84 -19.75 18.41
CA ASP A 93 -9.00 -20.15 19.81
C ASP A 93 -7.72 -19.81 20.61
N PHE A 94 -7.70 -18.63 21.23
CA PHE A 94 -6.61 -18.23 22.12
C PHE A 94 -6.68 -18.99 23.44
N THR A 95 -5.58 -19.64 23.82
CA THR A 95 -5.46 -20.23 25.16
C THR A 95 -5.10 -19.15 26.17
N LEU A 96 -6.00 -18.88 27.12
CA LEU A 96 -5.75 -17.96 28.23
C LEU A 96 -4.75 -18.58 29.21
N ARG A 97 -3.63 -17.89 29.48
CA ARG A 97 -2.71 -18.20 30.58
C ARG A 97 -2.62 -16.99 31.49
N GLU A 98 -3.19 -17.10 32.69
CA GLU A 98 -3.08 -16.08 33.72
C GLU A 98 -1.80 -16.32 34.54
N GLU A 99 -0.82 -15.43 34.38
CA GLU A 99 0.38 -15.42 35.23
C GLU A 99 0.13 -14.52 36.44
N ARG A 100 0.20 -15.09 37.66
CA ARG A 100 0.20 -14.29 38.89
C ARG A 100 1.61 -13.79 39.16
N LEU A 101 1.80 -12.47 39.09
CA LEU A 101 3.05 -11.84 39.50
C LEU A 101 3.26 -12.02 41.00
N THR A 102 4.47 -12.43 41.39
CA THR A 102 4.87 -12.44 42.80
C THR A 102 4.97 -11.00 43.33
N PRO A 103 4.85 -10.78 44.66
CA PRO A 103 4.95 -9.44 45.23
C PRO A 103 6.24 -8.69 44.88
N LEU A 104 7.36 -9.41 44.73
CA LEU A 104 8.65 -8.84 44.31
C LEU A 104 8.65 -8.40 42.84
N GLN A 105 8.05 -9.20 41.95
CA GLN A 105 7.88 -8.82 40.54
C GLN A 105 6.96 -7.61 40.40
N HIS A 106 5.90 -7.53 41.21
CA HIS A 106 4.99 -6.39 41.23
C HIS A 106 5.72 -5.10 41.67
N ALA A 107 6.59 -5.18 42.67
CA ALA A 107 7.40 -4.05 43.12
C ALA A 107 8.44 -3.59 42.08
N LEU A 108 9.03 -4.51 41.31
CA LEU A 108 10.00 -4.20 40.25
C LEU A 108 9.37 -3.56 39.00
N HIS A 109 8.08 -3.82 38.74
CA HIS A 109 7.34 -3.21 37.62
C HIS A 109 6.76 -1.81 37.93
N MET A 110 6.84 -1.35 39.18
CA MET A 110 6.34 -0.03 39.65
C MET A 110 7.41 1.09 39.60
N ARG A 111 8.56 0.85 38.97
CA ARG A 111 9.70 1.77 38.93
C ARG A 111 10.05 2.13 37.48
#